data_AF-A0A6I4VZX8-F1
#
_entry.id   AF-A0A6I4VZX8-F1
#
_cell.length_a   1.000
_cell.length_b   1.000
_cell.length_c   1.000
_cell.angle_alpha   90.00
_cell.angle_beta   90.00
_cell.angle_gamma   90.00
#
_symmetry.space_group_name_H-M   'P 1'
#
loop_
_entity.id
_entity.type
_entity.pdbx_description
1 polymer ?
#
loop_
_entity_poly.entity_id
_entity_poly.type
_entity_poly.pdbx_seq_one_letter_code
_entity_poly.pdbx_strand_id
1 'polypeptide(L)'
;MFKTLRGFSRSVLPFIEIIILSFVAGIALGNSGTAVVTFLLLIVIVYIWPTAVRSIAWGVITIFILNNLIPNQSIYFQILVGVIIGGLRYLVIRFTR
;
A
#
# COMPACT_ATOMS: atom_id res chain seq x y z
N MET A 1 -18.54 -16.76 -15.62
CA MET A 1 -18.40 -16.53 -14.17
C MET A 1 -16.97 -16.24 -13.72
N PHE A 2 -16.00 -17.14 -13.95
CA PHE A 2 -14.60 -16.92 -13.51
C PHE A 2 -13.94 -15.65 -14.07
N LYS A 3 -14.20 -15.28 -15.34
CA LYS A 3 -13.70 -14.03 -15.93
C LYS A 3 -14.29 -12.77 -15.26
N THR A 4 -15.57 -12.82 -14.88
CA THR A 4 -16.28 -11.71 -14.22
C THR A 4 -15.80 -11.52 -12.78
N LEU A 5 -15.61 -12.61 -12.04
CA LEU A 5 -15.01 -12.62 -10.70
C LEU A 5 -13.57 -12.06 -10.69
N ARG A 6 -12.78 -12.41 -11.71
CA ARG A 6 -11.41 -11.88 -11.89
C ARG A 6 -11.41 -10.40 -12.26
N GLY A 7 -12.38 -9.93 -13.04
CA GLY A 7 -12.58 -8.51 -13.34
C GLY A 7 -12.99 -7.70 -12.12
N PHE A 8 -13.88 -8.25 -11.28
CA PHE A 8 -14.31 -7.62 -10.05
C PHE A 8 -13.18 -7.53 -9.02
N SER A 9 -12.42 -8.62 -8.82
CA SER A 9 -11.26 -8.59 -7.93
C SER A 9 -10.20 -7.60 -8.40
N ARG A 10 -9.94 -7.48 -9.72
CA ARG A 10 -9.02 -6.48 -10.29
C ARG A 10 -9.36 -5.04 -9.90
N SER A 11 -10.64 -4.69 -9.81
CA SER A 11 -11.08 -3.33 -9.47
C SER A 11 -11.21 -3.10 -7.97
N VAL A 12 -11.58 -4.13 -7.19
CA VAL A 12 -11.83 -4.01 -5.75
C VAL A 12 -10.55 -4.15 -4.91
N LEU A 13 -9.58 -4.97 -5.34
CA LEU A 13 -8.31 -5.13 -4.64
C LEU A 13 -7.59 -3.81 -4.35
N PRO A 14 -7.39 -2.90 -5.34
CA PRO A 14 -6.73 -1.63 -5.07
C PRO A 14 -7.52 -0.74 -4.09
N PHE A 15 -8.86 -0.81 -4.09
CA PHE A 15 -9.69 -0.07 -3.14
C PHE A 15 -9.50 -0.58 -1.70
N ILE A 16 -9.63 -1.89 -1.49
CA ILE A 16 -9.42 -2.51 -0.17
C ILE A 16 -8.04 -2.17 0.37
N GLU A 17 -7.04 -2.23 -0.49
CA GLU A 17 -5.66 -1.94 -0.13
C GLU A 17 -5.42 -0.49 0.28
N ILE A 18 -5.99 0.46 -0.46
CA ILE A 18 -5.91 1.88 -0.09
C ILE A 18 -6.58 2.08 1.27
N ILE A 19 -7.75 1.48 1.52
CA ILE A 19 -8.43 1.55 2.81
C ILE A 19 -7.52 1.04 3.93
N ILE A 20 -6.90 -0.13 3.75
CA ILE A 20 -6.00 -0.72 4.74
C ILE A 20 -4.79 0.18 5.01
N LEU A 21 -4.09 0.66 3.97
CA LEU A 21 -2.93 1.53 4.16
C LEU A 21 -3.28 2.83 4.86
N SER A 22 -4.39 3.44 4.47
CA SER A 22 -4.83 4.72 5.04
C SER A 22 -5.18 4.57 6.51
N PHE A 23 -5.83 3.45 6.85
CA PHE A 23 -6.18 3.11 8.21
C PHE A 23 -4.93 2.85 9.06
N VAL A 24 -3.98 2.06 8.56
CA VAL A 24 -2.71 1.78 9.25
C VAL A 24 -1.86 3.04 9.41
N ALA A 25 -1.79 3.89 8.38
CA ALA A 25 -1.12 5.19 8.46
C ALA A 25 -1.79 6.12 9.49
N GLY A 26 -3.12 6.15 9.53
CA GLY A 26 -3.88 6.91 10.53
C GLY A 26 -3.63 6.45 11.97
N ILE A 27 -3.54 5.14 12.20
CA ILE A 27 -3.19 4.56 13.50
C ILE A 27 -1.74 4.90 13.87
N ALA A 28 -0.81 4.70 12.94
CA ALA A 28 0.61 4.96 13.16
C ALA A 28 0.92 6.43 13.50
N LEU A 29 0.15 7.36 12.91
CA LEU A 29 0.28 8.80 13.14
C LEU A 29 -0.62 9.33 14.26
N GLY A 30 -1.44 8.48 14.88
CA GLY A 30 -2.33 8.84 15.99
C GLY A 30 -3.40 9.89 15.64
N ASN A 31 -3.67 10.13 14.36
CA ASN A 31 -4.55 11.20 13.91
C ASN A 31 -5.48 10.73 12.78
N SER A 32 -6.78 10.69 13.06
CA SER A 32 -7.82 10.31 12.09
C SER A 32 -7.84 11.20 10.85
N GLY A 33 -7.48 12.49 10.99
CA GLY A 33 -7.36 13.42 9.87
C GLY A 33 -6.25 13.01 8.89
N THR A 34 -5.12 12.52 9.40
CA THR A 34 -4.03 12.01 8.53
C THR A 34 -4.44 10.74 7.79
N ALA A 35 -5.28 9.89 8.38
CA ALA A 35 -5.84 8.72 7.71
C ALA A 35 -6.65 9.11 6.47
N VAL A 36 -7.52 10.11 6.62
CA VAL A 36 -8.39 10.61 5.53
C VAL A 36 -7.58 11.30 4.45
N VAL A 37 -6.60 12.13 4.81
CA VAL A 37 -5.70 12.78 3.84
C VAL A 37 -4.87 11.76 3.07
N THR A 38 -4.34 10.75 3.77
CA THR A 38 -3.57 9.65 3.15
C THR A 38 -4.45 8.83 2.21
N PHE A 39 -5.71 8.57 2.58
CA PHE A 39 -6.70 7.90 1.74
C PHE A 39 -6.96 8.64 0.43
N LEU A 40 -7.21 9.95 0.52
CA LEU A 40 -7.46 10.79 -0.66
C LEU A 40 -6.23 10.83 -1.58
N LEU A 41 -5.04 11.00 -1.01
CA LEU A 41 -3.78 10.99 -1.78
C LEU A 41 -3.53 9.64 -2.47
N LEU A 42 -3.72 8.54 -1.75
CA LEU A 42 -3.50 7.20 -2.29
C LEU A 42 -4.49 6.85 -3.40
N ILE A 43 -5.75 7.28 -3.30
CA ILE A 43 -6.72 7.17 -4.40
C ILE A 43 -6.19 7.86 -5.66
N VAL A 44 -5.77 9.13 -5.54
CA VAL A 44 -5.30 9.92 -6.69
C VAL A 44 -4.07 9.28 -7.33
N ILE A 45 -3.10 8.87 -6.52
CA ILE A 45 -1.87 8.21 -6.99
C ILE A 45 -2.16 6.85 -7.66
N VAL A 46 -3.14 6.10 -7.17
CA VAL A 46 -3.60 4.83 -7.76
C VAL A 46 -4.28 5.00 -9.12
N TYR A 47 -4.68 6.19 -9.55
CA TYR A 47 -5.20 6.36 -10.91
C TYR A 47 -4.16 6.96 -11.86
N ILE A 48 -3.29 7.84 -11.36
CA ILE A 48 -2.39 8.62 -12.20
C ILE A 48 -1.05 7.92 -12.44
N TRP A 49 -0.51 7.19 -11.46
CA TRP A 49 0.89 6.76 -11.53
C TRP A 49 1.10 5.39 -12.18
N PRO A 50 2.24 5.14 -12.86
CA PRO A 50 2.57 3.84 -13.43
C PRO A 50 2.66 2.75 -12.37
N THR A 51 2.43 1.50 -12.78
CA THR A 51 2.38 0.33 -11.89
C THR A 51 3.62 0.16 -11.03
N ALA A 52 4.81 0.39 -11.60
CA ALA A 52 6.08 0.26 -10.90
C ALA A 52 6.24 1.31 -9.79
N VAL A 53 5.80 2.54 -10.03
CA VAL A 53 5.92 3.63 -9.05
C VAL A 53 4.98 3.42 -7.87
N ARG A 54 3.79 2.83 -8.10
CA ARG A 54 2.88 2.42 -7.01
C ARG A 54 3.50 1.37 -6.10
N SER A 55 4.16 0.37 -6.68
CA SER A 55 4.83 -0.68 -5.91
C SER A 55 5.95 -0.14 -5.03
N ILE A 56 6.71 0.84 -5.52
CA ILE A 56 7.75 1.53 -4.72
C ILE A 56 7.11 2.35 -3.59
N ALA A 57 6.04 3.09 -3.88
CA ALA A 57 5.31 3.85 -2.86
C ALA A 57 4.79 2.95 -1.73
N TRP A 58 4.29 1.75 -2.07
CA TRP A 58 3.90 0.73 -1.09
C TRP A 58 5.06 0.31 -0.18
N GLY A 59 6.25 0.08 -0.75
CA GLY A 59 7.44 -0.25 0.04
C GLY A 59 7.85 0.87 0.99
N VAL A 60 7.84 2.12 0.52
CA VAL A 60 8.18 3.31 1.33
C VAL A 60 7.17 3.52 2.46
N ILE A 61 5.87 3.39 2.19
CA ILE A 61 4.83 3.50 3.21
C ILE A 61 4.97 2.40 4.27
N THR A 62 5.31 1.18 3.85
CA THR A 62 5.56 0.07 4.77
C THR A 62 6.72 0.37 5.72
N ILE A 63 7.82 0.91 5.20
CA ILE A 63 8.98 1.34 6.00
C ILE A 63 8.54 2.39 7.03
N PHE A 64 7.77 3.39 6.59
CA PHE A 64 7.28 4.46 7.46
C PHE A 64 6.34 3.94 8.57
N ILE A 65 5.47 3.00 8.23
CA ILE A 65 4.56 2.34 9.19
C ILE A 65 5.37 1.55 10.23
N LEU A 66 6.34 0.74 9.80
CA LEU A 66 7.17 -0.06 10.70
C LEU A 66 8.00 0.82 11.64
N ASN A 67 8.47 1.97 11.16
CA ASN A 67 9.21 2.93 11.96
C ASN A 67 8.36 3.50 13.12
N ASN A 68 7.08 3.78 12.88
CA ASN A 68 6.17 4.33 13.88
C ASN A 68 5.55 3.25 14.80
N LEU A 69 5.29 2.04 14.28
CA LEU A 69 4.67 0.96 15.06
C LEU A 69 5.67 0.17 15.92
N ILE A 70 6.92 0.04 15.47
CA ILE A 70 7.96 -0.75 16.15
C ILE A 70 9.18 0.14 16.39
N PRO A 71 9.11 1.05 17.38
CA PRO A 71 10.25 1.89 17.73
C PRO A 71 11.43 1.00 18.16
N ASN A 72 12.64 1.35 17.69
CA ASN A 72 13.92 0.64 17.88
C ASN A 72 14.19 -0.60 17.00
N GLN A 73 13.38 -0.87 15.97
CA GLN A 73 13.77 -1.87 14.97
C GLN A 73 14.90 -1.35 14.05
N SER A 74 15.79 -2.26 13.64
CA SER A 74 16.87 -1.94 12.69
C SER A 74 16.31 -1.46 11.36
N ILE A 75 16.85 -0.35 10.85
CA ILE A 75 16.44 0.23 9.56
C ILE A 75 16.61 -0.75 8.39
N TYR A 76 17.60 -1.65 8.46
CA TYR A 76 17.82 -2.70 7.47
C TYR A 76 16.66 -3.70 7.41
N PHE A 77 16.07 -4.02 8.57
CA PHE A 77 14.89 -4.89 8.63
C PHE A 77 13.67 -4.20 8.01
N GLN A 78 13.46 -2.92 8.32
CA GLN A 78 12.36 -2.13 7.74
C GLN A 78 12.47 -2.03 6.22
N ILE A 79 13.68 -1.76 5.70
CA ILE A 79 13.95 -1.71 4.26
C ILE A 79 13.69 -3.08 3.61
N LEU A 80 14.17 -4.16 4.22
CA LEU A 80 13.97 -5.52 3.72
C LEU A 80 12.47 -5.86 3.61
N VAL A 81 11.69 -5.58 4.65
CA VAL A 81 10.22 -5.78 4.63
C VAL A 81 9.56 -4.88 3.59
N GLY A 82 9.95 -3.61 3.48
CA GLY A 82 9.44 -2.68 2.48
C GLY A 82 9.68 -3.14 1.04
N VAL A 83 10.88 -3.65 0.74
CA VAL A 83 11.22 -4.20 -0.57
C VAL A 83 10.41 -5.48 -0.85
N ILE A 84 10.25 -6.37 0.12
CA ILE A 84 9.46 -7.60 -0.04
C ILE A 84 7.99 -7.26 -0.32
N ILE A 85 7.39 -6.36 0.45
CA ILE A 85 5.99 -5.96 0.28
C ILE A 85 5.78 -5.20 -1.04
N GLY A 86 6.67 -4.26 -1.38
CA GLY A 86 6.63 -3.56 -2.67
C GLY A 86 6.80 -4.50 -3.86
N GLY A 87 7.71 -5.48 -3.75
CA GLY A 87 7.95 -6.50 -4.76
C GLY A 87 6.77 -7.46 -4.93
N LEU A 88 6.20 -7.97 -3.84
CA LEU A 88 4.96 -8.75 -3.85
C LEU A 88 3.84 -7.97 -4.52
N ARG A 89 3.72 -6.67 -4.22
CA ARG A 89 2.70 -5.82 -4.82
C ARG A 89 2.87 -5.69 -6.33
N TYR A 90 4.10 -5.50 -6.79
CA TYR A 90 4.41 -5.48 -8.22
C TYR A 90 4.01 -6.79 -8.91
N LEU A 91 4.35 -7.94 -8.31
CA LEU A 91 3.98 -9.25 -8.84
C LEU A 91 2.45 -9.42 -8.89
N VAL A 92 1.74 -9.08 -7.82
CA VAL A 92 0.27 -9.12 -7.80
C VAL A 92 -0.29 -8.30 -8.94
N ILE A 93 0.14 -7.06 -9.14
CA ILE A 93 -0.42 -6.25 -10.23
C ILE A 93 -0.06 -6.82 -11.61
N ARG A 94 1.17 -7.34 -11.77
CA ARG A 94 1.62 -7.92 -13.04
C ARG A 94 0.88 -9.21 -13.41
N PHE A 95 0.54 -10.05 -12.44
CA PHE A 95 -0.22 -11.29 -12.69
C PHE A 95 -1.74 -11.06 -12.70
N THR A 96 -2.21 -9.97 -12.09
CA THR A 96 -3.64 -9.67 -12.00
C THR A 96 -4.11 -8.73 -13.11
N ARG A 97 -3.25 -7.99 -13.82
CA ARG A 97 -3.61 -7.32 -15.09
C ARG A 97 -3.54 -8.31 -16.26
#